data_AF-A0A538CJV5-F1
#
_entry.id   AF-A0A538CJV5-F1
#
_cell.length_a   1.000
_cell.length_b   1.000
_cell.length_c   1.000
_cell.angle_alpha   90.00
_cell.angle_beta   90.00
_cell.angle_gamma   90.00
#
_symmetry.space_group_name_H-M   'P 1'
#
loop_
_entity.id
_entity.type
_entity.pdbx_description
1 polymer ?
#
loop_
_entity_poly.entity_id
_entity_poly.type
_entity_poly.pdbx_seq_one_letter_code
_entity_poly.pdbx_strand_id
1 'polypeptide(L)'
;MKLVVTVLARDEADVIDAQISFHLNAGADFVIATDNNSRDGTTEILEGYVREGVLHLIHEPAEGLRQGEWVTRMARLAATDFGADWVINTDADEFWWPRGGSLKEVLAAVPEQYGIVQAFWRSFVPRPDDDAFFADRMIVRLSQQAPINDPTSFYRPVIKVAHRADPHVLVARGNHTLLDSSFLPLATWHPLEVLHFPLRSRAQWTRKVQLQGDAFTKHIERAGTGYHLKGYDALRAGRIDEQYESLVVDDAALERGIADGTLGADSRLRDALRTLRAGGRLTFAAPTDAEDVAYAVETAVLDEAYIVRAQRRLDALEQRLESL
;
A
#
# COMPACT_ATOMS: atom_id res chain seq x y z
N MET A 1 -6.72 21.65 9.73
CA MET A 1 -6.34 20.22 9.74
C MET A 1 -4.93 20.07 9.20
N LYS A 2 -4.09 19.23 9.80
CA LYS A 2 -2.77 18.83 9.34
C LYS A 2 -2.77 17.34 9.03
N LEU A 3 -2.41 16.97 7.80
CA LEU A 3 -2.30 15.58 7.35
C LEU A 3 -0.82 15.18 7.28
N VAL A 4 -0.45 14.12 7.98
CA VAL A 4 0.89 13.54 7.91
C VAL A 4 0.83 12.16 7.27
N VAL A 5 1.70 11.91 6.31
CA VAL A 5 1.88 10.58 5.71
C VAL A 5 3.12 9.94 6.32
N THR A 6 3.03 8.67 6.69
CA THR A 6 4.20 7.90 7.14
C THR A 6 4.57 6.84 6.12
N VAL A 7 5.83 6.74 5.72
CA VAL A 7 6.29 5.75 4.75
C VAL A 7 7.44 4.91 5.33
N LEU A 8 7.34 3.58 5.20
CA LEU A 8 8.45 2.67 5.46
C LEU A 8 9.05 2.24 4.12
N ALA A 9 10.34 2.47 3.92
CA ALA A 9 11.04 2.13 2.69
C ALA A 9 12.26 1.23 2.96
N ARG A 10 12.55 0.34 2.00
CA ARG A 10 13.78 -0.44 1.94
C ARG A 10 14.05 -0.84 0.49
N ASP A 11 15.06 -0.23 -0.12
CA ASP A 11 15.41 -0.43 -1.54
C ASP A 11 14.26 -0.11 -2.52
N GLU A 12 13.70 1.09 -2.39
CA GLU A 12 12.53 1.60 -3.11
C GLU A 12 12.86 2.84 -3.97
N ALA A 13 14.12 3.01 -4.40
CA ALA A 13 14.58 4.19 -5.13
C ALA A 13 13.85 4.39 -6.47
N ASP A 14 13.27 3.33 -7.02
CA ASP A 14 12.50 3.36 -8.27
C ASP A 14 11.10 3.97 -8.14
N VAL A 15 10.59 4.16 -6.91
CA VAL A 15 9.23 4.63 -6.66
C VAL A 15 9.12 5.72 -5.58
N ILE A 16 10.03 5.77 -4.60
CA ILE A 16 9.87 6.59 -3.40
C ILE A 16 9.76 8.10 -3.68
N ASP A 17 10.47 8.61 -4.69
CA ASP A 17 10.36 10.01 -5.11
C ASP A 17 8.96 10.34 -5.62
N ALA A 18 8.44 9.50 -6.53
CA ALA A 18 7.10 9.67 -7.08
C ALA A 18 6.02 9.53 -5.99
N GLN A 19 6.23 8.62 -5.04
CA GLN A 19 5.35 8.40 -3.91
C GLN A 19 5.24 9.65 -3.04
N ILE A 20 6.37 10.21 -2.59
CA ILE A 20 6.38 11.39 -1.71
C ILE A 20 5.84 12.61 -2.45
N SER A 21 6.32 12.85 -3.67
CA SER A 21 5.88 13.97 -4.50
C SER A 21 4.36 13.94 -4.74
N PHE A 22 3.80 12.76 -5.04
CA PHE A 22 2.36 12.59 -5.20
C PHE A 22 1.60 12.95 -3.92
N HIS A 23 1.97 12.41 -2.75
CA HIS A 23 1.20 12.63 -1.53
C HIS A 23 1.24 14.09 -1.05
N LEU A 24 2.39 14.75 -1.16
CA LEU A 24 2.52 16.19 -0.86
C LEU A 24 1.58 17.01 -1.77
N ASN A 25 1.54 16.70 -3.07
CA ASN A 25 0.64 17.36 -4.02
C ASN A 25 -0.83 16.90 -3.94
N ALA A 26 -1.10 15.77 -3.29
CA ALA A 26 -2.43 15.25 -3.01
C ALA A 26 -3.02 15.81 -1.70
N GLY A 27 -2.28 16.67 -0.99
CA GLY A 27 -2.74 17.40 0.19
C GLY A 27 -2.09 17.01 1.51
N ALA A 28 -1.08 16.13 1.53
CA ALA A 28 -0.28 15.89 2.73
C ALA A 28 0.55 17.14 3.06
N ASP A 29 0.59 17.50 4.35
CA ASP A 29 1.36 18.66 4.83
C ASP A 29 2.81 18.29 5.17
N PHE A 30 3.06 17.02 5.50
CA PHE A 30 4.37 16.55 5.94
C PHE A 30 4.50 15.04 5.81
N VAL A 31 5.73 14.56 5.70
CA VAL A 31 6.05 13.12 5.62
C VAL A 31 6.96 12.71 6.77
N ILE A 32 6.70 11.56 7.37
CA ILE A 32 7.64 10.89 8.27
C ILE A 32 8.07 9.59 7.60
N ALA A 33 9.35 9.46 7.28
CA ALA A 33 9.88 8.26 6.64
C ALA A 33 10.75 7.46 7.62
N THR A 34 10.61 6.14 7.60
CA THR A 34 11.63 5.22 8.12
C THR A 34 12.32 4.58 6.94
N ASP A 35 13.64 4.77 6.85
CA ASP A 35 14.50 4.05 5.91
C ASP A 35 15.12 2.84 6.62
N ASN A 36 14.76 1.64 6.18
CA ASN A 36 15.26 0.40 6.77
C ASN A 36 16.53 -0.09 6.07
N ASN A 37 17.61 0.65 6.30
CA ASN A 37 18.96 0.31 5.85
C ASN A 37 19.02 0.02 4.34
N SER A 38 18.45 0.93 3.54
CA SER A 38 18.50 0.83 2.08
C SER A 38 19.94 0.83 1.58
N ARG A 39 20.16 0.14 0.46
CA ARG A 39 21.46 -0.03 -0.22
C ARG A 39 21.42 0.45 -1.67
N ASP A 40 20.27 0.93 -2.11
CA ASP A 40 20.12 1.68 -3.35
C ASP A 40 20.06 3.18 -3.06
N GLY A 41 19.60 4.00 -4.01
CA GLY A 41 19.48 5.45 -3.86
C GLY A 41 18.33 5.95 -2.98
N THR A 42 17.63 5.08 -2.25
CA THR A 42 16.43 5.46 -1.47
C THR A 42 16.76 6.49 -0.40
N THR A 43 17.85 6.30 0.34
CA THR A 43 18.24 7.17 1.45
C THR A 43 18.54 8.57 0.96
N GLU A 44 19.29 8.72 -0.13
CA GLU A 44 19.68 10.00 -0.71
C GLU A 44 18.46 10.79 -1.23
N ILE A 45 17.47 10.10 -1.79
CA ILE A 45 16.19 10.70 -2.19
C ILE A 45 15.45 11.24 -0.97
N LEU A 46 15.31 10.43 0.10
CA LEU A 46 14.64 10.83 1.33
C LEU A 46 15.32 12.04 2.00
N GLU A 47 16.66 12.06 2.03
CA GLU A 47 17.43 13.20 2.53
C GLU A 47 17.23 14.47 1.70
N GLY A 48 16.89 14.35 0.42
CA GLY A 48 16.45 15.46 -0.42
C GLY A 48 15.24 16.18 0.19
N TYR A 49 14.19 15.42 0.49
CA TYR A 49 12.97 15.94 1.12
C TYR A 49 13.20 16.46 2.56
N VAL A 50 14.17 15.91 3.29
CA VAL A 50 14.60 16.48 4.58
C VAL A 50 15.16 17.89 4.39
N ARG A 51 16.04 18.09 3.39
CA ARG A 51 16.63 19.41 3.08
C ARG A 51 15.58 20.43 2.64
N GLU A 52 14.53 19.97 1.97
CA GLU A 52 13.37 20.80 1.59
C GLU A 52 12.46 21.15 2.78
N GLY A 53 12.63 20.49 3.94
CA GLY A 53 11.87 20.77 5.16
C GLY A 53 10.46 20.19 5.15
N VAL A 54 10.17 19.21 4.28
CA VAL A 54 8.84 18.56 4.14
C VAL A 54 8.83 17.12 4.65
N LEU A 55 9.97 16.60 5.10
CA LEU A 55 10.12 15.23 5.58
C LEU A 55 10.97 15.14 6.85
N HIS A 56 10.58 14.27 7.78
CA HIS A 56 11.41 13.79 8.88
C HIS A 56 11.86 12.36 8.62
N LEU A 57 13.17 12.12 8.64
CA LEU A 57 13.76 10.83 8.32
C LEU A 57 14.25 10.11 9.59
N ILE A 58 13.86 8.85 9.73
CA ILE A 58 14.35 7.92 10.75
C ILE A 58 15.19 6.85 10.05
N HIS A 59 16.48 6.77 10.38
CA HIS A 59 17.33 5.68 9.91
C HIS A 59 17.18 4.47 10.83
N GLU A 60 16.82 3.32 10.26
CA GLU A 60 16.61 2.08 10.99
C GLU A 60 17.63 1.03 10.54
N PRO A 61 18.74 0.84 11.29
CA PRO A 61 19.82 -0.05 10.89
C PRO A 61 19.49 -1.53 11.09
N ALA A 62 18.43 -1.85 11.84
CA ALA A 62 18.07 -3.24 12.15
C ALA A 62 17.69 -4.02 10.89
N GLU A 63 18.23 -5.22 10.72
CA GLU A 63 17.99 -6.02 9.51
C GLU A 63 16.65 -6.78 9.52
N GLY A 64 16.06 -7.01 10.70
CA GLY A 64 14.77 -7.68 10.88
C GLY A 64 13.60 -6.78 10.46
N LEU A 65 12.47 -7.37 10.05
CA LEU A 65 11.32 -6.61 9.54
C LEU A 65 10.28 -6.32 10.65
N ARG A 66 10.54 -5.31 11.49
CA ARG A 66 9.66 -4.90 12.60
C ARG A 66 8.64 -3.83 12.18
N GLN A 67 8.01 -4.03 11.02
CA GLN A 67 7.13 -3.05 10.35
C GLN A 67 6.10 -2.41 11.31
N GLY A 68 5.35 -3.20 12.07
CA GLY A 68 4.28 -2.68 12.93
C GLY A 68 4.79 -1.74 14.03
N GLU A 69 5.99 -2.00 14.57
CA GLU A 69 6.63 -1.14 15.56
C GLU A 69 7.09 0.18 14.96
N TRP A 70 7.75 0.12 13.80
CA TRP A 70 8.26 1.33 13.16
C TRP A 70 7.14 2.22 12.65
N VAL A 71 6.11 1.64 12.05
CA VAL A 71 4.92 2.40 11.63
C VAL A 71 4.19 2.98 12.83
N THR A 72 4.04 2.23 13.92
CA THR A 72 3.48 2.74 15.18
C THR A 72 4.31 3.92 15.72
N ARG A 73 5.65 3.80 15.72
CA ARG A 73 6.56 4.88 16.14
C ARG A 73 6.33 6.14 15.30
N MET A 74 6.26 6.01 13.97
CA MET A 74 5.99 7.14 13.08
C MET A 74 4.60 7.75 13.30
N ALA A 75 3.56 6.94 13.48
CA ALA A 75 2.20 7.42 13.69
C ALA A 75 2.04 8.20 15.01
N ARG A 76 2.70 7.74 16.08
CA ARG A 76 2.74 8.46 17.35
C ARG A 76 3.52 9.76 17.25
N LEU A 77 4.66 9.73 16.56
CA LEU A 77 5.48 10.92 16.30
C LEU A 77 4.70 11.97 15.51
N ALA A 78 3.90 11.53 14.52
CA ALA A 78 3.01 12.40 13.77
C ALA A 78 2.04 13.16 14.70
N ALA A 79 1.47 12.46 15.68
CA ALA A 79 0.55 13.04 16.66
C ALA A 79 1.26 13.98 17.65
N THR A 80 2.39 13.57 18.23
CA THR A 80 3.02 14.31 19.34
C THR A 80 3.89 15.47 18.87
N ASP A 81 4.73 15.25 17.86
CA ASP A 81 5.83 16.15 17.54
C ASP A 81 5.54 16.96 16.28
N PHE A 82 4.71 16.40 15.38
CA PHE A 82 4.30 17.07 14.15
C PHE A 82 2.88 17.61 14.18
N GLY A 83 2.13 17.41 15.26
CA GLY A 83 0.78 17.98 15.44
C GLY A 83 -0.19 17.59 14.32
N ALA A 84 -0.11 16.34 13.87
CA ALA A 84 -1.05 15.79 12.90
C ALA A 84 -2.47 15.77 13.49
N ASP A 85 -3.47 16.03 12.65
CA ASP A 85 -4.87 15.72 12.95
C ASP A 85 -5.27 14.36 12.35
N TRP A 86 -4.66 14.01 11.21
CA TRP A 86 -4.83 12.74 10.51
C TRP A 86 -3.48 12.17 10.08
N VAL A 87 -3.43 10.84 10.08
CA VAL A 87 -2.27 10.05 9.68
C VAL A 87 -2.69 9.02 8.63
N ILE A 88 -1.88 8.92 7.57
CA ILE A 88 -1.95 7.83 6.60
C ILE A 88 -0.65 7.03 6.70
N ASN A 89 -0.74 5.75 7.05
CA ASN A 89 0.41 4.84 7.01
C ASN A 89 0.44 4.10 5.68
N THR A 90 1.51 4.27 4.91
CA THR A 90 1.63 3.75 3.55
C THR A 90 2.92 2.98 3.36
N ASP A 91 2.85 1.93 2.54
CA ASP A 91 4.06 1.31 1.99
C ASP A 91 4.61 2.21 0.86
N ALA A 92 5.89 2.07 0.52
CA ALA A 92 6.55 2.90 -0.51
C ALA A 92 5.97 2.70 -1.93
N ASP A 93 5.26 1.59 -2.14
CA ASP A 93 4.64 1.20 -3.40
C ASP A 93 3.12 1.47 -3.44
N GLU A 94 2.61 2.25 -2.48
CA GLU A 94 1.20 2.60 -2.31
C GLU A 94 0.95 4.10 -2.51
N PHE A 95 -0.08 4.42 -3.31
CA PHE A 95 -0.53 5.78 -3.60
C PHE A 95 -1.98 5.96 -3.16
N TRP A 96 -2.19 6.79 -2.13
CA TRP A 96 -3.52 7.05 -1.58
C TRP A 96 -4.28 8.05 -2.44
N TRP A 97 -5.35 7.59 -3.06
CA TRP A 97 -6.14 8.34 -4.03
C TRP A 97 -7.47 8.81 -3.42
N PRO A 98 -7.73 10.12 -3.34
CA PRO A 98 -9.01 10.64 -2.86
C PRO A 98 -10.10 10.61 -3.94
N ARG A 99 -11.33 10.30 -3.55
CA ARG A 99 -12.54 10.35 -4.39
C ARG A 99 -13.30 11.66 -4.17
N GLY A 100 -12.86 12.72 -4.85
CA GLY A 100 -13.50 14.04 -4.80
C GLY A 100 -12.80 15.03 -3.86
N GLY A 101 -11.86 15.79 -4.41
CA GLY A 101 -11.00 16.71 -3.66
C GLY A 101 -9.67 16.07 -3.23
N SER A 102 -8.81 16.85 -2.59
CA SER A 102 -7.55 16.39 -2.01
C SER A 102 -7.77 15.41 -0.84
N LEU A 103 -6.75 14.63 -0.48
CA LEU A 103 -6.78 13.76 0.71
C LEU A 103 -7.17 14.54 1.97
N LYS A 104 -6.68 15.78 2.05
CA LYS A 104 -6.93 16.68 3.16
C LYS A 104 -8.39 17.13 3.23
N GLU A 105 -9.00 17.47 2.10
CA GLU A 105 -10.41 17.87 2.02
C GLU A 105 -11.34 16.70 2.34
N VAL A 106 -11.05 15.52 1.78
CA VAL A 106 -11.81 14.29 2.04
C VAL A 106 -11.80 13.94 3.54
N LEU A 107 -10.62 13.93 4.17
CA LEU A 107 -10.48 13.57 5.58
C LEU A 107 -11.06 14.65 6.52
N ALA A 108 -11.04 15.92 6.12
CA ALA A 108 -11.66 17.01 6.88
C ALA A 108 -13.19 16.91 6.94
N ALA A 109 -13.81 16.26 5.94
CA ALA A 109 -15.26 16.04 5.90
C ALA A 109 -15.73 14.89 6.82
N VAL A 110 -14.81 14.10 7.37
CA VAL A 110 -15.15 12.97 8.26
C VAL A 110 -15.69 13.51 9.59
N PRO A 111 -16.91 13.11 10.02
CA PRO A 111 -17.47 13.53 11.29
C PRO A 111 -16.56 13.18 12.48
N GLU A 112 -16.56 14.01 13.52
CA GLU A 112 -15.62 13.92 14.64
C GLU A 112 -15.65 12.57 15.38
N GLN A 113 -16.84 11.97 15.51
CA GLN A 113 -17.05 10.67 16.14
C GLN A 113 -16.32 9.52 15.42
N TYR A 114 -15.98 9.67 14.14
CA TYR A 114 -15.24 8.67 13.37
C TYR A 114 -13.78 9.06 13.30
N GLY A 115 -12.91 8.12 13.67
CA GLY A 115 -11.46 8.31 13.68
C GLY A 115 -10.72 7.36 12.75
N ILE A 116 -11.42 6.47 12.04
CA ILE A 116 -10.82 5.52 11.09
C ILE A 116 -11.61 5.58 9.77
N VAL A 117 -10.91 5.79 8.67
CA VAL A 117 -11.45 5.73 7.30
C VAL A 117 -10.76 4.62 6.55
N GLN A 118 -11.56 3.80 5.86
CA GLN A 118 -11.06 2.70 5.06
C GLN A 118 -10.76 3.14 3.63
N ALA A 119 -9.69 2.58 3.06
CA ALA A 119 -9.31 2.77 1.68
C ALA A 119 -9.16 1.42 0.98
N PHE A 120 -9.71 1.32 -0.23
CA PHE A 120 -9.69 0.07 -0.99
C PHE A 120 -8.43 -0.06 -1.83
N TRP A 121 -7.79 -1.21 -1.68
CA TRP A 121 -6.55 -1.51 -2.37
C TRP A 121 -6.81 -1.92 -3.82
N ARG A 122 -6.13 -1.25 -4.75
CA ARG A 122 -6.17 -1.47 -6.19
C ARG A 122 -4.83 -2.03 -6.63
N SER A 123 -4.80 -3.33 -6.85
CA SER A 123 -3.60 -4.06 -7.24
C SER A 123 -3.28 -3.86 -8.72
N PHE A 124 -2.21 -3.11 -9.02
CA PHE A 124 -1.68 -3.00 -10.37
C PHE A 124 -0.81 -4.20 -10.69
N VAL A 125 -0.96 -4.70 -11.93
CA VAL A 125 -0.23 -5.89 -12.39
C VAL A 125 1.05 -5.46 -13.11
N PRO A 126 2.14 -6.23 -12.97
CA PRO A 126 3.35 -6.01 -13.73
C PRO A 126 3.08 -6.17 -15.23
N ARG A 127 3.67 -5.27 -15.99
CA ARG A 127 3.71 -5.30 -17.45
C ARG A 127 5.12 -5.65 -17.90
N PRO A 128 5.30 -6.11 -19.16
CA PRO A 128 6.61 -6.29 -19.75
C PRO A 128 7.50 -5.07 -19.44
N ASP A 129 8.71 -5.36 -18.97
CA ASP A 129 9.68 -4.36 -18.58
C ASP A 129 10.44 -3.90 -19.82
N ASP A 130 10.25 -2.63 -20.21
CA ASP A 130 10.94 -1.97 -21.33
C ASP A 130 11.83 -0.81 -20.83
N ASP A 131 12.19 -0.85 -19.55
CA ASP A 131 12.95 0.16 -18.80
C ASP A 131 12.24 1.53 -18.67
N ALA A 132 11.03 1.71 -19.22
CA ALA A 132 10.26 2.92 -18.96
C ALA A 132 9.80 2.98 -17.50
N PHE A 133 9.56 4.21 -17.04
CA PHE A 133 9.11 4.48 -15.68
C PHE A 133 7.85 3.67 -15.33
N PHE A 134 7.80 3.08 -14.13
CA PHE A 134 6.81 2.06 -13.77
C PHE A 134 5.37 2.53 -14.05
N ALA A 135 5.04 3.78 -13.71
CA ALA A 135 3.69 4.32 -13.87
C ALA A 135 3.30 4.52 -15.34
N ASP A 136 4.26 4.68 -16.25
CA ASP A 136 4.00 4.80 -17.68
C ASP A 136 3.58 3.44 -18.29
N ARG A 137 4.04 2.33 -17.70
CA ARG A 137 3.78 0.96 -18.18
C ARG A 137 2.62 0.29 -17.44
N MET A 138 2.62 0.37 -16.10
CA MET A 138 1.69 -0.33 -15.22
C MET A 138 0.35 0.42 -15.11
N ILE A 139 -0.38 0.51 -16.21
CA ILE A 139 -1.73 1.13 -16.28
C ILE A 139 -2.86 0.11 -16.23
N VAL A 140 -2.58 -1.09 -15.72
CA VAL A 140 -3.51 -2.21 -15.67
C VAL A 140 -3.58 -2.71 -14.25
N ARG A 141 -4.80 -2.94 -13.78
CA ARG A 141 -5.08 -3.46 -12.44
C ARG A 141 -6.04 -4.63 -12.50
N LEU A 142 -6.04 -5.42 -11.44
CA LEU A 142 -7.06 -6.44 -11.24
C LEU A 142 -8.43 -5.80 -11.02
N SER A 143 -9.45 -6.46 -11.56
CA SER A 143 -10.84 -6.20 -11.23
C SER A 143 -11.15 -6.76 -9.85
N GLN A 144 -11.86 -6.00 -9.02
CA GLN A 144 -12.32 -6.51 -7.72
C GLN A 144 -13.42 -7.58 -7.86
N GLN A 145 -14.08 -7.62 -9.02
CA GLN A 145 -15.09 -8.63 -9.35
C GLN A 145 -14.47 -10.00 -9.71
N ALA A 146 -13.15 -10.06 -9.87
CA ALA A 146 -12.40 -11.30 -10.05
C ALA A 146 -11.61 -11.61 -8.76
N PRO A 147 -12.28 -12.01 -7.66
CA PRO A 147 -11.64 -12.12 -6.37
C PRO A 147 -10.54 -13.19 -6.38
N ILE A 148 -9.32 -12.78 -6.03
CA ILE A 148 -8.22 -13.72 -5.78
C ILE A 148 -8.37 -14.27 -4.37
N ASN A 149 -8.88 -15.49 -4.29
CA ASN A 149 -9.11 -16.20 -3.02
C ASN A 149 -7.91 -17.04 -2.55
N ASP A 150 -6.79 -17.01 -3.27
CA ASP A 150 -5.52 -17.60 -2.83
C ASP A 150 -4.97 -16.79 -1.62
N PRO A 151 -4.94 -17.37 -0.40
CA PRO A 151 -4.46 -16.66 0.79
C PRO A 151 -2.98 -16.29 0.71
N THR A 152 -2.24 -16.91 -0.20
CA THR A 152 -0.81 -16.70 -0.43
C THR A 152 -0.53 -15.70 -1.56
N SER A 153 -1.55 -15.24 -2.29
CA SER A 153 -1.37 -14.20 -3.29
C SER A 153 -1.20 -12.83 -2.63
N PHE A 154 -0.26 -12.04 -3.13
CA PHE A 154 -0.13 -10.63 -2.76
C PHE A 154 -1.14 -9.74 -3.48
N TYR A 155 -1.93 -10.28 -4.40
CA TYR A 155 -3.00 -9.54 -5.08
C TYR A 155 -4.38 -9.68 -4.42
N ARG A 156 -4.44 -10.44 -3.31
CA ARG A 156 -5.69 -10.64 -2.58
C ARG A 156 -6.28 -9.29 -2.18
N PRO A 157 -7.60 -9.08 -2.26
CA PRO A 157 -8.19 -7.82 -1.87
C PRO A 157 -7.99 -7.53 -0.38
N VAL A 158 -7.50 -6.34 -0.04
CA VAL A 158 -7.29 -5.87 1.33
C VAL A 158 -7.80 -4.43 1.48
N ILE A 159 -8.06 -4.05 2.73
CA ILE A 159 -8.41 -2.67 3.10
C ILE A 159 -7.21 -2.09 3.86
N LYS A 160 -6.89 -0.83 3.59
CA LYS A 160 -5.96 -0.02 4.37
C LYS A 160 -6.74 1.03 5.15
N VAL A 161 -6.15 1.57 6.22
CA VAL A 161 -6.84 2.57 7.05
C VAL A 161 -6.05 3.87 7.15
N ALA A 162 -6.74 4.99 6.97
CA ALA A 162 -6.31 6.30 7.47
C ALA A 162 -6.95 6.52 8.83
N HIS A 163 -6.27 7.22 9.73
CA HIS A 163 -6.79 7.42 11.08
C HIS A 163 -6.51 8.81 11.64
N ARG A 164 -7.35 9.26 12.57
CA ARG A 164 -7.06 10.44 13.38
C ARG A 164 -5.78 10.22 14.17
N ALA A 165 -5.00 11.28 14.32
CA ALA A 165 -3.76 11.21 15.08
C ALA A 165 -4.06 10.84 16.55
N ASP A 166 -3.28 9.89 17.08
CA ASP A 166 -3.40 9.44 18.46
C ASP A 166 -2.00 9.08 18.99
N PRO A 167 -1.53 9.70 20.09
CA PRO A 167 -0.22 9.42 20.67
C PRO A 167 -0.09 8.01 21.24
N HIS A 168 -1.19 7.28 21.41
CA HIS A 168 -1.23 5.93 21.94
C HIS A 168 -1.52 4.87 20.88
N VAL A 169 -1.72 5.26 19.62
CA VAL A 169 -2.11 4.37 18.53
C VAL A 169 -1.18 3.16 18.43
N LEU A 170 -1.76 2.01 18.08
CA LEU A 170 -1.04 0.80 17.71
C LEU A 170 -1.48 0.40 16.31
N VAL A 171 -0.55 0.39 15.36
CA VAL A 171 -0.83 0.04 13.96
C VAL A 171 -0.48 -1.42 13.73
N ALA A 172 -1.44 -2.21 13.26
CA ALA A 172 -1.20 -3.60 12.93
C ALA A 172 -0.31 -3.74 11.68
N ARG A 173 0.37 -4.89 11.55
CA ARG A 173 1.17 -5.23 10.37
C ARG A 173 0.37 -5.02 9.08
N GLY A 174 1.00 -4.40 8.09
CA GLY A 174 0.40 -4.10 6.79
C GLY A 174 -0.55 -2.91 6.77
N ASN A 175 -0.65 -2.13 7.85
CA ASN A 175 -1.45 -0.89 7.91
C ASN A 175 -2.96 -1.11 7.66
N HIS A 176 -3.47 -2.31 7.99
CA HIS A 176 -4.86 -2.71 7.69
C HIS A 176 -5.85 -2.36 8.80
N THR A 177 -5.37 -2.18 10.03
CA THR A 177 -6.22 -1.89 11.20
C THR A 177 -5.39 -1.26 12.31
N LEU A 178 -6.07 -0.54 13.19
CA LEU A 178 -5.55 -0.17 14.49
C LEU A 178 -5.86 -1.28 15.50
N LEU A 179 -4.99 -1.48 16.48
CA LEU A 179 -5.20 -2.39 17.60
C LEU A 179 -5.65 -1.58 18.82
N ASP A 180 -6.67 -2.08 19.52
CA ASP A 180 -7.20 -1.51 20.77
C ASP A 180 -7.51 0.01 20.70
N SER A 181 -7.89 0.50 19.52
CA SER A 181 -8.24 1.91 19.31
C SER A 181 -9.65 2.21 19.80
N SER A 182 -9.82 3.37 20.42
CA SER A 182 -11.12 3.91 20.82
C SER A 182 -11.89 4.57 19.66
N PHE A 183 -11.27 4.73 18.50
CA PHE A 183 -11.88 5.37 17.34
C PHE A 183 -12.94 4.48 16.69
N LEU A 184 -14.08 5.08 16.34
CA LEU A 184 -15.08 4.41 15.53
C LEU A 184 -14.65 4.40 14.05
N PRO A 185 -14.74 3.25 13.36
CA PRO A 185 -14.58 3.20 11.91
C PRO A 185 -15.80 3.75 11.20
N LEU A 186 -15.56 4.55 10.16
CA LEU A 186 -16.59 4.97 9.23
C LEU A 186 -16.78 3.89 8.17
N ALA A 187 -17.59 2.88 8.50
CA ALA A 187 -17.74 1.67 7.69
C ALA A 187 -18.64 1.85 6.44
N THR A 188 -19.38 2.94 6.34
CA THR A 188 -20.40 3.14 5.28
C THR A 188 -19.98 4.13 4.20
N TRP A 189 -18.80 4.74 4.33
CA TRP A 189 -18.29 5.70 3.37
C TRP A 189 -16.81 5.43 3.11
N HIS A 190 -16.47 5.18 1.85
CA HIS A 190 -15.13 4.78 1.42
C HIS A 190 -14.57 5.83 0.44
N PRO A 191 -14.14 7.00 0.92
CA PRO A 191 -13.75 8.09 0.02
C PRO A 191 -12.30 7.99 -0.48
N LEU A 192 -11.64 6.86 -0.23
CA LEU A 192 -10.22 6.65 -0.49
C LEU A 192 -9.98 5.33 -1.21
N GLU A 193 -9.01 5.33 -2.13
CA GLU A 193 -8.45 4.14 -2.76
C GLU A 193 -6.94 4.11 -2.52
N VAL A 194 -6.31 2.94 -2.62
CA VAL A 194 -4.85 2.79 -2.55
C VAL A 194 -4.40 2.11 -3.83
N LEU A 195 -3.71 2.83 -4.70
CA LEU A 195 -3.14 2.29 -5.93
C LEU A 195 -1.81 1.64 -5.59
N HIS A 196 -1.69 0.33 -5.83
CA HIS A 196 -0.57 -0.47 -5.33
C HIS A 196 0.25 -1.08 -6.45
N PHE A 197 1.57 -0.89 -6.37
CA PHE A 197 2.56 -1.31 -7.38
C PHE A 197 3.61 -2.25 -6.78
N PRO A 198 3.21 -3.46 -6.33
CA PRO A 198 4.06 -4.35 -5.53
C PRO A 198 5.30 -4.88 -6.23
N LEU A 199 5.22 -4.99 -7.56
CA LEU A 199 6.16 -5.67 -8.42
C LEU A 199 6.32 -4.86 -9.71
N ARG A 200 7.44 -4.13 -9.81
CA ARG A 200 7.65 -3.11 -10.85
C ARG A 200 8.71 -3.50 -11.88
N SER A 201 9.71 -4.26 -11.45
CA SER A 201 10.76 -4.81 -12.31
C SER A 201 11.27 -6.13 -11.76
N ARG A 202 11.96 -6.90 -12.60
CA ARG A 202 12.62 -8.15 -12.19
C ARG A 202 13.66 -7.88 -11.10
N ALA A 203 14.46 -6.83 -11.27
CA ALA A 203 15.51 -6.47 -10.34
C ALA A 203 14.94 -6.09 -8.96
N GLN A 204 13.84 -5.32 -8.94
CA GLN A 204 13.13 -4.97 -7.71
C GLN A 204 12.54 -6.20 -7.03
N TRP A 205 11.88 -7.09 -7.78
CA TRP A 205 11.29 -8.32 -7.23
C TRP A 205 12.34 -9.21 -6.55
N THR A 206 13.45 -9.48 -7.25
CA THR A 206 14.53 -10.31 -6.73
C THR A 206 15.11 -9.74 -5.43
N ARG A 207 15.38 -8.43 -5.38
CA ARG A 207 15.87 -7.76 -4.16
C ARG A 207 14.85 -7.85 -3.02
N LYS A 208 13.59 -7.51 -3.28
CA LYS A 208 12.49 -7.54 -2.28
C LYS A 208 12.35 -8.93 -1.65
N VAL A 209 12.30 -9.96 -2.49
CA VAL A 209 12.21 -11.36 -2.05
C VAL A 209 13.43 -11.79 -1.23
N GLN A 210 14.63 -11.42 -1.67
CA GLN A 210 15.86 -11.74 -0.95
C GLN A 210 15.88 -11.09 0.44
N LEU A 211 15.63 -9.78 0.53
CA LEU A 211 15.67 -9.03 1.78
C LEU A 211 14.62 -9.49 2.78
N GLN A 212 13.39 -9.71 2.30
CA GLN A 212 12.31 -10.18 3.14
C GLN A 212 12.52 -11.64 3.57
N GLY A 213 12.98 -12.50 2.67
CA GLY A 213 13.32 -13.88 2.97
C GLY A 213 14.43 -14.00 4.01
N ASP A 214 15.49 -13.20 3.86
CA ASP A 214 16.56 -13.09 4.85
C ASP A 214 16.02 -12.60 6.20
N ALA A 215 15.21 -11.55 6.22
CA ALA A 215 14.61 -11.04 7.45
C ALA A 215 13.77 -12.10 8.17
N PHE A 216 12.91 -12.85 7.46
CA PHE A 216 12.05 -13.86 8.07
C PHE A 216 12.76 -15.17 8.45
N THR A 217 13.93 -15.46 7.86
CA THR A 217 14.66 -16.71 8.14
C THR A 217 15.83 -16.53 9.12
N LYS A 218 16.48 -15.37 9.12
CA LYS A 218 17.63 -15.07 9.99
C LYS A 218 17.22 -14.37 11.28
N HIS A 219 16.17 -13.55 11.22
CA HIS A 219 15.71 -12.72 12.34
C HIS A 219 14.28 -13.12 12.74
N ILE A 220 14.13 -14.38 13.19
CA ILE A 220 12.84 -15.06 13.42
C ILE A 220 12.10 -14.48 14.63
N GLU A 221 11.54 -13.29 14.47
CA GLU A 221 10.53 -12.76 15.37
C GLU A 221 9.12 -13.19 14.92
N ARG A 222 8.92 -13.48 13.61
CA ARG A 222 7.65 -13.98 13.05
C ARG A 222 7.79 -14.57 11.64
N ALA A 223 6.86 -15.44 11.26
CA ALA A 223 6.79 -16.01 9.91
C ALA A 223 6.47 -14.99 8.80
N GLY A 224 7.03 -15.23 7.61
CA GLY A 224 6.71 -14.53 6.38
C GLY A 224 5.25 -14.70 5.94
N THR A 225 4.80 -13.87 5.01
CA THR A 225 3.48 -14.07 4.37
C THR A 225 3.61 -15.10 3.25
N GLY A 226 2.49 -15.68 2.79
CA GLY A 226 2.51 -16.73 1.77
C GLY A 226 3.26 -16.35 0.49
N TYR A 227 3.12 -15.11 0.03
CA TYR A 227 3.83 -14.67 -1.17
C TYR A 227 5.33 -14.49 -0.94
N HIS A 228 5.73 -13.98 0.24
CA HIS A 228 7.13 -13.84 0.60
C HIS A 228 7.82 -15.21 0.58
N LEU A 229 7.17 -16.23 1.17
CA LEU A 229 7.71 -17.58 1.23
C LEU A 229 7.80 -18.22 -0.16
N LYS A 230 6.74 -18.14 -0.97
CA LYS A 230 6.75 -18.60 -2.37
C LYS A 230 7.86 -17.92 -3.17
N GLY A 231 8.04 -16.61 -3.00
CA GLY A 231 9.12 -15.83 -3.60
C GLY A 231 10.48 -16.38 -3.23
N TYR A 232 10.71 -16.50 -1.92
CA TYR A 232 12.01 -16.88 -1.40
C TYR A 232 12.37 -18.33 -1.74
N ASP A 233 11.39 -19.23 -1.76
CA ASP A 233 11.57 -20.60 -2.22
C ASP A 233 11.96 -20.66 -3.71
N ALA A 234 11.32 -19.84 -4.55
CA ALA A 234 11.70 -19.73 -5.96
C ALA A 234 13.13 -19.19 -6.12
N LEU A 235 13.52 -18.18 -5.34
CA LEU A 235 14.90 -17.67 -5.31
C LEU A 235 15.90 -18.75 -4.92
N ARG A 236 15.64 -19.47 -3.83
CA ARG A 236 16.54 -20.55 -3.35
C ARG A 236 16.63 -21.73 -4.31
N ALA A 237 15.57 -21.98 -5.09
CA ALA A 237 15.54 -23.01 -6.11
C ALA A 237 16.11 -22.57 -7.47
N GLY A 238 16.58 -21.32 -7.60
CA GLY A 238 17.08 -20.77 -8.87
C GLY A 238 15.99 -20.54 -9.92
N ARG A 239 14.72 -20.41 -9.50
CA ARG A 239 13.54 -20.23 -10.36
C ARG A 239 12.86 -18.86 -10.17
N ILE A 240 13.59 -17.86 -9.67
CA ILE A 240 13.03 -16.51 -9.44
C ILE A 240 12.56 -15.86 -10.76
N ASP A 241 13.27 -16.14 -11.85
CA ASP A 241 12.98 -15.62 -13.18
C ASP A 241 11.67 -16.20 -13.73
N GLU A 242 11.51 -17.53 -13.68
CA GLU A 242 10.24 -18.19 -14.06
C GLU A 242 9.07 -17.68 -13.21
N GLN A 243 9.28 -17.48 -11.91
CA GLN A 243 8.24 -16.94 -11.05
C GLN A 243 7.87 -15.51 -11.45
N TYR A 244 8.85 -14.64 -11.66
CA TYR A 244 8.59 -13.26 -12.12
C TYR A 244 7.80 -13.27 -13.43
N GLU A 245 8.24 -14.06 -14.41
CA GLU A 245 7.58 -14.18 -15.72
C GLU A 245 6.14 -14.69 -15.60
N SER A 246 5.87 -15.63 -14.68
CA SER A 246 4.50 -16.11 -14.41
C SER A 246 3.55 -15.05 -13.84
N LEU A 247 4.08 -13.95 -13.30
CA LEU A 247 3.30 -12.84 -12.73
C LEU A 247 3.09 -11.71 -13.74
N VAL A 248 3.93 -11.61 -14.78
CA VAL A 248 3.84 -10.58 -15.82
C VAL A 248 2.59 -10.78 -16.67
N VAL A 249 1.82 -9.70 -16.84
CA VAL A 249 0.68 -9.67 -17.74
C VAL A 249 1.14 -9.10 -19.09
N ASP A 250 1.40 -10.00 -20.05
CA ASP A 250 1.68 -9.63 -21.43
C ASP A 250 0.43 -9.11 -22.17
N ASP A 251 0.60 -8.68 -23.43
CA ASP A 251 -0.48 -8.11 -24.23
C ASP A 251 -1.61 -9.10 -24.50
N ALA A 252 -1.28 -10.38 -24.71
CA ALA A 252 -2.28 -11.42 -24.94
C ALA A 252 -3.09 -11.73 -23.66
N ALA A 253 -2.44 -11.76 -22.50
CA ALA A 253 -3.09 -11.91 -21.20
C ALA A 253 -3.94 -10.68 -20.85
N LEU A 254 -3.48 -9.48 -21.21
CA LEU A 254 -4.28 -8.27 -21.08
C LEU A 254 -5.56 -8.34 -21.91
N GLU A 255 -5.45 -8.66 -23.20
CA GLU A 255 -6.60 -8.74 -24.10
C GLU A 255 -7.65 -9.73 -23.55
N ARG A 256 -7.20 -10.90 -23.09
CA ARG A 256 -8.09 -11.88 -22.43
C ARG A 256 -8.71 -11.33 -21.15
N GLY A 257 -7.90 -10.73 -20.28
CA GLY A 257 -8.34 -10.23 -18.99
C GLY A 257 -9.30 -9.04 -19.08
N ILE A 258 -9.17 -8.21 -20.12
CA ILE A 258 -10.13 -7.14 -20.41
C ILE A 258 -11.43 -7.74 -20.97
N ALA A 259 -11.33 -8.72 -21.86
CA ALA A 259 -12.50 -9.35 -22.46
C ALA A 259 -13.35 -10.15 -21.45
N ASP A 260 -12.71 -10.78 -20.46
CA ASP A 260 -13.40 -11.55 -19.40
C ASP A 260 -13.68 -10.74 -18.12
N GLY A 261 -13.24 -9.48 -18.06
CA GLY A 261 -13.47 -8.57 -16.93
C GLY A 261 -12.60 -8.82 -15.70
N THR A 262 -11.56 -9.65 -15.79
CA THR A 262 -10.60 -9.88 -14.70
C THR A 262 -9.55 -8.77 -14.55
N LEU A 263 -9.32 -7.99 -15.61
CA LEU A 263 -8.41 -6.84 -15.63
C LEU A 263 -9.17 -5.57 -16.05
N GLY A 264 -8.66 -4.41 -15.62
CA GLY A 264 -9.14 -3.10 -16.03
C GLY A 264 -7.98 -2.14 -16.25
N ALA A 265 -8.13 -1.26 -17.25
CA ALA A 265 -7.19 -0.15 -17.47
C ALA A 265 -7.46 0.97 -16.46
N ASP A 266 -6.39 1.52 -15.89
CA ASP A 266 -6.42 2.63 -14.95
C ASP A 266 -5.13 3.45 -15.12
N SER A 267 -5.22 4.62 -15.74
CA SER A 267 -4.07 5.49 -16.01
C SER A 267 -3.94 6.66 -15.06
N ARG A 268 -4.79 6.76 -14.03
CA ARG A 268 -4.91 8.00 -13.24
C ARG A 268 -3.61 8.39 -12.54
N LEU A 269 -2.85 7.41 -12.02
CA LEU A 269 -1.55 7.69 -11.42
C LEU A 269 -0.52 8.15 -12.46
N ARG A 270 -0.46 7.49 -13.62
CA ARG A 270 0.41 7.89 -14.72
C ARG A 270 0.19 9.35 -15.09
N ASP A 271 -1.08 9.70 -15.30
CA ASP A 271 -1.47 11.02 -15.78
C ASP A 271 -1.24 12.09 -14.70
N ALA A 272 -1.45 11.75 -13.42
CA ALA A 272 -1.08 12.59 -12.28
C ALA A 272 0.44 12.84 -12.20
N LEU A 273 1.26 11.79 -12.27
CA LEU A 273 2.72 11.91 -12.20
C LEU A 273 3.29 12.65 -13.43
N ARG A 274 2.68 12.51 -14.62
CA ARG A 274 3.02 13.33 -15.79
C ARG A 274 2.68 14.80 -15.56
N THR A 275 1.53 15.08 -14.95
CA THR A 275 1.12 16.44 -14.59
C THR A 275 2.12 17.09 -13.63
N LEU A 276 2.54 16.38 -12.58
CA LEU A 276 3.57 16.87 -11.65
C LEU A 276 4.92 17.12 -12.33
N ARG A 277 5.37 16.20 -13.18
CA ARG A 277 6.61 16.35 -13.97
C ARG A 277 6.56 17.57 -14.90
N ALA A 278 5.37 17.95 -15.36
CA ALA A 278 5.15 19.16 -16.17
C ALA A 278 4.97 20.44 -15.33
N GLY A 279 5.10 20.37 -14.00
CA GLY A 279 4.87 21.51 -13.09
C GLY A 279 3.40 21.87 -12.89
N GLY A 280 2.48 20.98 -13.28
CA GLY A 280 1.04 21.16 -13.11
C GLY A 280 0.57 20.84 -11.69
N ARG A 281 -0.65 21.28 -11.37
CA ARG A 281 -1.32 21.00 -10.10
C ARG A 281 -2.29 19.83 -10.25
N LEU A 282 -2.30 18.92 -9.27
CA LEU A 282 -3.26 17.82 -9.25
C LEU A 282 -4.67 18.30 -8.93
N THR A 283 -5.65 17.69 -9.59
CA THR A 283 -7.07 17.84 -9.32
C THR A 283 -7.70 16.47 -9.23
N PHE A 284 -8.56 16.27 -8.24
CA PHE A 284 -9.23 14.99 -8.00
C PHE A 284 -10.74 15.19 -8.20
N ALA A 285 -11.24 14.72 -9.33
CA ALA A 285 -12.66 14.83 -9.66
C ALA A 285 -13.49 14.00 -8.67
N ALA A 286 -14.70 14.48 -8.37
CA ALA A 286 -15.69 13.66 -7.73
C ALA A 286 -16.09 12.52 -8.69
N PRO A 287 -16.29 11.29 -8.19
CA PRO A 287 -16.81 10.21 -8.99
C PRO A 287 -18.20 10.55 -9.53
N THR A 288 -18.52 10.03 -10.72
CA THR A 288 -19.87 10.03 -11.26
C THR A 288 -20.75 9.02 -10.53
N ASP A 289 -22.08 9.18 -10.61
CA ASP A 289 -23.04 8.24 -10.01
C ASP A 289 -22.77 6.79 -10.44
N ALA A 290 -22.38 6.57 -11.71
CA ALA A 290 -22.05 5.26 -12.24
C ALA A 290 -20.77 4.67 -11.59
N GLU A 291 -19.75 5.49 -11.37
CA GLU A 291 -18.52 5.09 -10.70
C GLU A 291 -18.74 4.81 -9.20
N ASP A 292 -19.65 5.54 -8.56
CA ASP A 292 -20.03 5.28 -7.17
C ASP A 292 -20.84 3.99 -7.03
N VAL A 293 -21.78 3.71 -7.94
CA VAL A 293 -22.51 2.43 -7.97
C VAL A 293 -21.55 1.27 -8.19
N ALA A 294 -20.64 1.37 -9.16
CA ALA A 294 -19.65 0.33 -9.42
C ALA A 294 -18.76 0.09 -8.19
N TYR A 295 -18.33 1.16 -7.54
CA TYR A 295 -17.49 1.09 -6.34
C TYR A 295 -18.22 0.51 -5.12
N ALA A 296 -19.50 0.79 -4.95
CA ALA A 296 -20.33 0.18 -3.92
C ALA A 296 -20.47 -1.35 -4.12
N VAL A 297 -20.58 -1.82 -5.38
CA VAL A 297 -20.57 -3.26 -5.68
C VAL A 297 -19.23 -3.89 -5.30
N GLU A 298 -18.12 -3.22 -5.60
CA GLU A 298 -16.78 -3.72 -5.23
C GLU A 298 -16.59 -3.77 -3.70
N THR A 299 -17.19 -2.83 -2.97
CA THR A 299 -17.21 -2.83 -1.50
C THR A 299 -17.81 -4.13 -0.95
N ALA A 300 -18.96 -4.54 -1.48
CA ALA A 300 -19.64 -5.76 -1.03
C ALA A 300 -18.78 -7.01 -1.22
N VAL A 301 -18.04 -7.09 -2.35
CA VAL A 301 -17.12 -8.21 -2.62
C VAL A 301 -15.97 -8.25 -1.60
N LEU A 302 -15.45 -7.09 -1.18
CA LEU A 302 -14.41 -6.99 -0.17
C LEU A 302 -14.89 -7.46 1.21
N ASP A 303 -16.11 -7.08 1.58
CA ASP A 303 -16.74 -7.46 2.84
C ASP A 303 -16.96 -8.98 2.90
N GLU A 304 -17.49 -9.58 1.84
CA GLU A 304 -17.63 -11.03 1.72
C GLU A 304 -16.28 -11.75 1.84
N ALA A 305 -15.24 -11.25 1.16
CA ALA A 305 -13.89 -11.79 1.29
C ALA A 305 -13.35 -11.67 2.72
N TYR A 306 -13.71 -10.61 3.46
CA TYR A 306 -13.33 -10.45 4.86
C TYR A 306 -14.02 -11.48 5.76
N ILE A 307 -15.31 -11.72 5.57
CA ILE A 307 -16.09 -12.73 6.31
C ILE A 307 -15.47 -14.12 6.12
N VAL A 308 -15.18 -14.52 4.87
CA VAL A 308 -14.55 -15.82 4.57
C VAL A 308 -13.20 -15.96 5.28
N ARG A 309 -12.40 -14.89 5.35
CA ARG A 309 -11.11 -14.91 6.06
C ARG A 309 -11.26 -14.99 7.57
N ALA A 310 -12.25 -14.29 8.14
CA ALA A 310 -12.55 -14.35 9.56
C ALA A 310 -12.95 -15.78 9.94
N GLN A 311 -13.81 -16.42 9.15
CA GLN A 311 -14.19 -17.83 9.35
C GLN A 311 -12.98 -18.77 9.32
N ARG A 312 -12.12 -18.69 8.29
CA ARG A 312 -10.91 -19.53 8.22
C ARG A 312 -9.98 -19.35 9.42
N ARG A 313 -9.89 -18.14 9.99
CA ARG A 313 -9.09 -17.88 11.20
C ARG A 313 -9.74 -18.50 12.44
N LEU A 314 -11.06 -18.44 12.53
CA LEU A 314 -11.82 -19.10 13.59
C LEU A 314 -11.62 -20.62 13.53
N ASP A 315 -11.82 -21.23 12.36
CA ASP A 315 -11.64 -22.67 12.15
C ASP A 315 -10.21 -23.12 12.56
N ALA A 316 -9.19 -22.33 12.20
CA ALA A 316 -7.80 -22.63 12.56
C ALA A 316 -7.52 -22.45 14.06
N LEU A 317 -8.23 -21.55 14.75
CA LEU A 317 -8.13 -21.41 16.20
C LEU A 317 -8.85 -22.57 16.91
N GLU A 318 -10.03 -22.96 16.43
CA GLU A 318 -10.78 -24.11 16.93
C GLU A 318 -9.97 -25.39 16.81
N GLN A 319 -9.38 -25.68 15.65
CA GLN A 319 -8.49 -26.84 15.47
C GLN A 319 -7.30 -26.83 16.43
N ARG A 320 -6.71 -25.66 16.69
CA ARG A 320 -5.60 -25.53 17.64
C ARG A 320 -6.05 -25.78 19.07
N LEU A 321 -7.23 -25.30 19.45
CA LEU A 321 -7.82 -25.55 20.77
C LEU A 321 -8.19 -27.02 20.96
N GLU A 322 -8.71 -27.68 19.93
CA GLU A 322 -9.02 -29.12 19.95
C GLU A 322 -7.75 -30.00 20.04
N SER A 323 -6.60 -29.48 19.60
CA SER A 323 -5.31 -30.18 19.65
C SER A 323 -4.53 -30.02 20.97
N LEU A 324 -5.05 -29.24 21.93
CA LEU A 324 -4.47 -29.01 23.26
C LEU A 324 -5.06 -29.97 24.30
#